data_AF-A0A953PGK5-F1
#
_entry.id   AF-A0A953PGK5-F1
#
_cell.length_a   1.000
_cell.length_b   1.000
_cell.length_c   1.000
_cell.angle_alpha   90.00
_cell.angle_beta   90.00
_cell.angle_gamma   90.00
#
_symmetry.space_group_name_H-M   'P 1'
#
loop_
_entity.id
_entity.type
_entity.pdbx_description
1 polymer ?
#
loop_
_entity_poly.entity_id
_entity_poly.type
_entity_poly.pdbx_seq_one_letter_code
_entity_poly.pdbx_strand_id
1 'polypeptide(L)'
;MTSVPQANDRAGGVTLRSSRHAPYMIAFLLFACAAGATFYFDHSMSGGMLMPGNWTMSMMWMPMGSEFTAAAIFTLMWLAMMVAMMLPSTMPMLLLYRRAAALRGEDHLAWAMFAAGSGYFFVWTLFGVVAYSIGVVITRGAMHWDSFSRVLPLAGGLALCTAGIYQLTPWKSACLKHCRDPLTLITGHLHSGRFGALRLGIRHGAFCAACCWGLMLIQLVLGVMNLTVMVAVAVVIAIEKLFPRGEWLARAVGLSAIAAGVVITALSVRAL
;
A
#
# COMPACT_ATOMS: atom_id res chain seq x y z
N MET A 1 1.95 -0.84 64.68
CA MET A 1 2.74 -1.09 63.47
C MET A 1 1.91 -1.96 62.53
N THR A 2 1.21 -1.37 61.56
CA THR A 2 0.46 -2.10 60.53
C THR A 2 1.12 -1.78 59.18
N SER A 3 1.83 -2.77 58.65
CA SER A 3 2.51 -2.69 57.35
C SER A 3 1.49 -2.83 56.22
N VAL A 4 1.59 -1.90 55.26
CA VAL A 4 0.79 -1.78 54.04
C VAL A 4 1.16 -2.87 53.03
N PRO A 5 0.21 -3.53 52.33
CA PRO A 5 0.55 -4.38 51.19
C PRO A 5 0.65 -3.53 49.90
N GLN A 6 1.87 -3.10 49.52
CA GLN A 6 2.15 -2.35 48.27
C GLN A 6 2.59 -3.24 47.07
N ALA A 7 2.48 -4.57 47.17
CA ALA A 7 2.99 -5.48 46.13
C ALA A 7 2.03 -5.71 44.95
N ASN A 8 0.73 -5.45 45.11
CA ASN A 8 -0.29 -5.76 44.08
C ASN A 8 -0.37 -4.69 42.97
N ASP A 9 -0.12 -3.42 43.29
CA ASP A 9 -0.28 -2.32 42.32
C ASP A 9 0.82 -2.28 41.25
N ARG A 10 2.04 -2.75 41.57
CA ARG A 10 3.15 -2.77 40.60
C ARG A 10 2.98 -3.89 39.56
N ALA A 11 2.52 -5.07 39.96
CA ALA A 11 2.28 -6.19 39.04
C ALA A 11 1.09 -5.91 38.10
N GLY A 12 0.03 -5.28 38.61
CA GLY A 12 -1.08 -4.76 37.79
C GLY A 12 -0.65 -3.64 36.85
N GLY A 13 0.23 -2.73 37.30
CA GLY A 13 0.77 -1.64 36.49
C GLY A 13 1.65 -2.12 35.32
N VAL A 14 2.48 -3.15 35.53
CA VAL A 14 3.35 -3.73 34.49
C VAL A 14 2.53 -4.49 33.43
N THR A 15 1.51 -5.25 33.85
CA THR A 15 0.61 -5.98 32.92
C THR A 15 -0.31 -5.04 32.14
N LEU A 16 -0.87 -4.00 32.77
CA LEU A 16 -1.65 -2.96 32.09
C LEU A 16 -0.81 -2.11 31.12
N ARG A 17 0.44 -1.79 31.48
CA ARG A 17 1.37 -1.04 30.61
C ARG A 17 1.84 -1.90 29.43
N SER A 18 2.17 -3.17 29.65
CA SER A 18 2.52 -4.13 28.60
C SER A 18 1.37 -4.32 27.58
N SER A 19 0.12 -4.42 28.04
CA SER A 19 -1.07 -4.54 27.20
C SER A 19 -1.32 -3.31 26.30
N ARG A 20 -0.90 -2.10 26.72
CA ARG A 20 -1.00 -0.87 25.91
C ARG A 20 0.05 -0.78 24.82
N HIS A 21 1.26 -1.29 25.04
CA HIS A 21 2.37 -1.19 24.08
C HIS A 21 2.44 -2.38 23.10
N ALA A 22 1.88 -3.53 23.46
CA ALA A 22 1.79 -4.71 22.61
C ALA A 22 1.36 -4.44 21.15
N PRO A 23 0.27 -3.68 20.85
CA PRO A 23 -0.12 -3.43 19.46
C PRO A 23 0.90 -2.60 18.67
N TYR A 24 1.62 -1.69 19.34
CA TYR A 24 2.68 -0.89 18.69
C TYR A 24 3.91 -1.75 18.40
N MET A 25 4.30 -2.61 19.34
CA MET A 25 5.42 -3.54 19.14
C MET A 25 5.15 -4.53 18.02
N ILE A 26 3.94 -5.11 17.97
CA ILE A 26 3.55 -6.04 16.89
C ILE A 26 3.56 -5.32 15.55
N ALA A 27 2.97 -4.12 15.46
CA ALA A 27 2.97 -3.34 14.23
C ALA A 27 4.38 -2.97 13.78
N PHE A 28 5.27 -2.60 14.71
CA PHE A 28 6.67 -2.30 14.42
C PHE A 28 7.43 -3.54 13.92
N LEU A 29 7.27 -4.69 14.57
CA LEU A 29 7.90 -5.94 14.13
C LEU A 29 7.39 -6.36 12.74
N LEU A 30 6.08 -6.27 12.50
CA LEU A 30 5.50 -6.54 11.18
C LEU A 30 6.04 -5.59 10.12
N PHE A 31 6.13 -4.30 10.42
CA PHE A 31 6.74 -3.30 9.53
C PHE A 31 8.21 -3.63 9.24
N ALA A 32 9.01 -3.92 10.28
CA ALA A 32 10.44 -4.21 10.13
C ALA A 32 10.69 -5.49 9.32
N CYS A 33 9.93 -6.56 9.59
CA CYS A 33 9.99 -7.80 8.81
C CYS A 33 9.57 -7.56 7.35
N ALA A 34 8.48 -6.83 7.11
CA ALA A 34 7.99 -6.53 5.77
C ALA A 34 8.97 -5.63 4.99
N ALA A 35 9.54 -4.61 5.63
CA ALA A 35 10.55 -3.74 5.05
C ALA A 35 11.84 -4.50 4.73
N GLY A 36 12.30 -5.36 5.64
CA GLY A 36 13.46 -6.24 5.42
C GLY A 36 13.23 -7.21 4.26
N ALA A 37 12.06 -7.85 4.19
CA ALA A 37 11.68 -8.71 3.06
C ALA A 37 11.63 -7.93 1.74
N THR A 38 11.04 -6.73 1.75
CA THR A 38 10.96 -5.86 0.56
C THR A 38 12.35 -5.46 0.08
N PHE A 39 13.24 -5.05 0.99
CA PHE A 39 14.62 -4.71 0.68
C PHE A 39 15.40 -5.93 0.13
N TYR A 40 15.23 -7.10 0.74
CA TYR A 40 15.82 -8.34 0.24
C TYR A 40 15.37 -8.62 -1.20
N PHE A 41 14.06 -8.55 -1.47
CA PHE A 41 13.53 -8.78 -2.81
C PHE A 41 14.01 -7.76 -3.83
N ASP A 42 14.01 -6.47 -3.48
CA ASP A 42 14.54 -5.37 -4.31
C ASP A 42 15.99 -5.64 -4.71
N HIS A 43 16.83 -6.02 -3.75
CA HIS A 43 18.22 -6.35 -4.00
C HIS A 43 18.41 -7.65 -4.79
N SER A 44 17.64 -8.70 -4.47
CA SER A 44 17.73 -10.01 -5.13
C SER A 44 17.29 -9.98 -6.59
N MET A 45 16.39 -9.08 -6.99
CA MET A 45 15.96 -8.93 -8.39
C MET A 45 16.26 -7.53 -8.93
N SER A 46 17.36 -6.93 -8.45
CA SER A 46 17.94 -5.67 -8.93
C SER A 46 18.51 -5.86 -10.35
N GLY A 47 17.63 -6.00 -11.33
CA GLY A 47 18.00 -6.23 -12.70
C GLY A 47 16.84 -5.99 -13.65
N GLY A 48 17.15 -5.99 -14.93
CA GLY A 48 16.14 -5.93 -15.98
C GLY A 48 16.71 -6.32 -17.32
N MET A 49 15.82 -6.72 -18.22
CA MET A 49 16.15 -7.01 -19.61
C MET A 49 15.89 -5.76 -20.45
N LEU A 50 16.87 -5.35 -21.26
CA LEU A 50 16.68 -4.28 -22.23
C LEU A 50 15.72 -4.78 -23.33
N MET A 51 14.66 -4.02 -23.58
CA MET A 51 13.63 -4.36 -24.56
C MET A 51 13.68 -3.41 -25.77
N PRO A 52 13.18 -3.84 -26.95
CA PRO A 52 12.97 -2.94 -28.09
C PRO A 52 12.17 -1.70 -27.66
N GLY A 53 12.64 -0.52 -28.05
CA GLY A 53 12.11 0.76 -27.55
C GLY A 53 12.91 1.38 -26.40
N ASN A 54 14.11 0.84 -26.11
CA ASN A 54 15.08 1.40 -25.14
C ASN A 54 14.50 1.58 -23.72
N TRP A 55 13.71 0.62 -23.28
CA TRP A 55 13.20 0.53 -21.92
C TRP A 55 13.61 -0.78 -21.28
N THR A 56 13.56 -0.86 -19.95
CA THR A 56 13.98 -2.03 -19.18
C THR A 56 12.78 -2.74 -18.58
N MET A 57 12.64 -4.03 -18.89
CA MET A 57 11.67 -4.89 -18.22
C MET A 57 12.27 -5.40 -16.91
N SER A 58 11.63 -5.07 -15.78
CA SER A 58 12.07 -5.57 -14.46
C SER A 58 11.96 -7.10 -14.39
N MET A 59 12.93 -7.73 -13.69
CA MET A 59 12.92 -9.16 -13.38
C MET A 59 11.62 -9.64 -12.72
N MET A 60 10.91 -8.76 -12.00
CA MET A 60 9.64 -9.07 -11.34
C MET A 60 8.55 -9.55 -12.31
N TRP A 61 8.65 -9.15 -13.58
CA TRP A 61 7.66 -9.50 -14.61
C TRP A 61 8.06 -10.70 -15.46
N MET A 62 9.23 -11.29 -15.21
CA MET A 62 9.69 -12.42 -15.98
C MET A 62 9.03 -13.72 -15.49
N PRO A 63 8.62 -14.61 -16.41
CA PRO A 63 8.12 -15.92 -16.03
C PRO A 63 9.22 -16.72 -15.32
N MET A 64 9.01 -17.04 -14.04
CA MET A 64 9.91 -17.93 -13.28
C MET A 64 9.16 -19.19 -12.88
N GLY A 65 9.62 -20.34 -13.38
CA GLY A 65 8.98 -21.63 -13.11
C GLY A 65 7.57 -21.72 -13.69
N SER A 66 6.65 -22.36 -12.96
CA SER A 66 5.24 -22.44 -13.35
C SER A 66 4.52 -21.12 -13.14
N GLU A 67 3.45 -20.87 -13.90
CA GLU A 67 2.65 -19.63 -13.80
C GLU A 67 2.13 -19.39 -12.38
N PHE A 68 1.71 -20.46 -11.69
CA PHE A 68 1.25 -20.39 -10.31
C PHE A 68 2.35 -19.96 -9.35
N THR A 69 3.57 -20.49 -9.50
CA THR A 69 4.72 -20.13 -8.66
C THR A 69 5.11 -18.67 -8.87
N ALA A 70 5.16 -18.21 -10.12
CA ALA A 70 5.44 -16.80 -10.43
C ALA A 70 4.38 -15.87 -9.81
N ALA A 71 3.10 -16.21 -9.92
CA ALA A 71 2.01 -15.44 -9.33
C ALA A 71 2.08 -15.41 -7.79
N ALA A 72 2.41 -16.54 -7.16
CA ALA A 72 2.56 -16.64 -5.71
C ALA A 72 3.73 -15.79 -5.19
N ILE A 73 4.90 -15.85 -5.86
CA ILE A 73 6.07 -15.05 -5.51
C ILE A 73 5.77 -13.56 -5.67
N PHE A 74 5.20 -13.15 -6.81
CA PHE A 74 4.79 -11.77 -7.03
C PHE A 74 3.84 -11.28 -5.94
N THR A 75 2.81 -12.07 -5.63
CA THR A 75 1.80 -11.72 -4.63
C THR A 75 2.41 -11.57 -3.25
N LEU A 76 3.37 -12.43 -2.89
CA LEU A 76 4.08 -12.36 -1.60
C LEU A 76 4.98 -11.12 -1.52
N MET A 77 5.74 -10.82 -2.57
CA MET A 77 6.57 -9.61 -2.67
C MET A 77 5.72 -8.35 -2.60
N TRP A 78 4.65 -8.30 -3.40
CA TRP A 78 3.68 -7.22 -3.43
C TRP A 78 3.06 -7.00 -2.05
N LEU A 79 2.64 -8.07 -1.38
CA LEU A 79 2.07 -7.99 -0.05
C LEU A 79 3.08 -7.45 0.97
N ALA A 80 4.32 -7.94 0.96
CA ALA A 80 5.38 -7.42 1.84
C ALA A 80 5.61 -5.92 1.62
N MET A 81 5.71 -5.50 0.37
CA MET A 81 5.84 -4.10 -0.01
C MET A 81 4.64 -3.26 0.47
N MET A 82 3.41 -3.75 0.24
CA MET A 82 2.19 -3.05 0.68
C MET A 82 2.10 -2.95 2.19
N VAL A 83 2.49 -3.99 2.93
CA VAL A 83 2.58 -3.94 4.40
C VAL A 83 3.60 -2.88 4.82
N ALA A 84 4.79 -2.86 4.24
CA ALA A 84 5.80 -1.86 4.55
C ALA A 84 5.31 -0.43 4.29
N MET A 85 4.69 -0.17 3.14
CA MET A 85 4.27 1.17 2.75
C MET A 85 2.98 1.64 3.45
N MET A 86 1.98 0.76 3.60
CA MET A 86 0.64 1.14 4.02
C MET A 86 0.40 1.01 5.52
N LEU A 87 1.05 0.08 6.20
CA LEU A 87 0.85 -0.17 7.63
C LEU A 87 1.04 1.09 8.48
N PRO A 88 2.07 1.95 8.26
CA PRO A 88 2.23 3.19 9.02
C PRO A 88 1.03 4.13 8.91
N SER A 89 0.44 4.22 7.71
CA SER A 89 -0.70 5.10 7.45
C SER A 89 -2.03 4.57 8.01
N THR A 90 -2.16 3.24 8.12
CA THR A 90 -3.38 2.56 8.61
C THR A 90 -3.37 2.36 10.13
N MET A 91 -2.19 2.45 10.76
CA MET A 91 -2.02 2.27 12.20
C MET A 91 -2.94 3.15 13.07
N PRO A 92 -3.11 4.47 12.82
CA PRO A 92 -3.98 5.31 13.65
C PRO A 92 -5.43 4.83 13.64
N MET A 93 -5.90 4.34 12.50
CA MET A 93 -7.25 3.79 12.34
C MET A 93 -7.42 2.48 13.12
N LEU A 94 -6.46 1.55 13.03
CA LEU A 94 -6.49 0.29 13.78
C LEU A 94 -6.46 0.50 15.30
N LEU A 95 -5.68 1.48 15.77
CA LEU A 95 -5.62 1.85 17.18
C LEU A 95 -6.93 2.49 17.66
N LEU A 96 -7.55 3.35 16.84
CA LEU A 96 -8.85 3.93 17.17
C LEU A 96 -9.93 2.86 17.21
N TYR A 97 -9.94 1.93 16.25
CA TYR A 97 -10.84 0.77 16.25
C TYR A 97 -10.67 -0.07 17.51
N ARG A 98 -9.43 -0.39 17.90
CA ARG A 98 -9.14 -1.13 19.15
C ARG A 98 -9.69 -0.41 20.38
N ARG A 99 -9.58 0.93 20.46
CA ARG A 99 -10.14 1.72 21.56
C ARG A 99 -11.67 1.68 21.56
N ALA A 100 -12.30 1.83 20.40
CA ALA A 100 -13.75 1.78 20.25
C ALA A 100 -14.32 0.39 20.60
N ALA A 101 -13.62 -0.68 20.19
CA ALA A 101 -13.97 -2.06 20.56
C ALA A 101 -13.85 -2.29 22.08
N ALA A 102 -12.80 -1.77 22.72
CA ALA A 102 -12.62 -1.86 24.17
C ALA A 102 -13.75 -1.16 24.95
N LEU A 103 -14.21 0.01 24.48
CA LEU A 103 -15.33 0.74 25.09
C LEU A 103 -16.66 0.00 24.97
N ARG A 104 -16.81 -0.92 24.01
CA ARG A 104 -18.00 -1.77 23.84
C ARG A 104 -17.92 -3.11 24.57
N GLY A 105 -16.84 -3.36 25.32
CA GLY A 105 -16.66 -4.61 26.04
C GLY A 105 -16.27 -5.79 25.15
N GLU A 106 -15.59 -5.56 24.03
CA GLU A 106 -15.06 -6.65 23.20
C GLU A 106 -13.89 -7.35 23.93
N ASP A 107 -14.04 -8.64 24.24
CA ASP A 107 -13.03 -9.39 25.00
C ASP A 107 -11.73 -9.64 24.21
N HIS A 108 -11.84 -9.84 22.89
CA HIS A 108 -10.72 -10.26 22.04
C HIS A 108 -10.18 -9.12 21.15
N LEU A 109 -9.72 -8.04 21.78
CA LEU A 109 -9.21 -6.84 21.10
C LEU A 109 -8.06 -7.11 20.11
N ALA A 110 -7.19 -8.07 20.42
CA ALA A 110 -6.08 -8.44 19.54
C ALA A 110 -6.59 -9.09 18.23
N TRP A 111 -7.55 -10.01 18.36
CA TRP A 111 -8.18 -10.67 17.23
C TRP A 111 -8.96 -9.69 16.36
N ALA A 112 -9.74 -8.79 16.99
CA ALA A 112 -10.50 -7.78 16.25
C ALA A 112 -9.58 -6.83 15.46
N MET A 113 -8.46 -6.40 16.06
CA MET A 113 -7.47 -5.58 15.35
C MET A 113 -6.80 -6.35 14.20
N PHE A 114 -6.45 -7.63 14.41
CA PHE A 114 -5.90 -8.48 13.36
C PHE A 114 -6.88 -8.69 12.21
N ALA A 115 -8.16 -8.96 12.50
CA ALA A 115 -9.20 -9.13 11.49
C ALA A 115 -9.44 -7.84 10.67
N ALA A 116 -9.39 -6.67 11.31
CA ALA A 116 -9.46 -5.40 10.59
C ALA A 116 -8.22 -5.18 9.70
N GLY A 117 -7.02 -5.47 10.19
CA GLY A 117 -5.79 -5.40 9.40
C GLY A 117 -5.78 -6.38 8.22
N SER A 118 -6.22 -7.62 8.42
CA SER A 118 -6.26 -8.63 7.36
C SER A 118 -7.26 -8.27 6.27
N GLY A 119 -8.42 -7.72 6.62
CA GLY A 119 -9.39 -7.22 5.63
C GLY A 119 -8.82 -6.09 4.79
N TYR A 120 -8.04 -5.20 5.40
CA TYR A 120 -7.36 -4.12 4.70
C TYR A 120 -6.32 -4.64 3.70
N PHE A 121 -5.43 -5.55 4.15
CA PHE A 121 -4.40 -6.10 3.28
C PHE A 121 -4.94 -7.09 2.24
N PHE A 122 -6.09 -7.73 2.50
CA PHE A 122 -6.77 -8.54 1.50
C PHE A 122 -7.14 -7.72 0.25
N VAL A 123 -7.63 -6.49 0.41
CA VAL A 123 -7.91 -5.60 -0.72
C VAL A 123 -6.64 -5.23 -1.48
N TRP A 124 -5.54 -4.99 -0.77
CA TRP A 124 -4.24 -4.73 -1.39
C TRP A 124 -3.67 -5.94 -2.14
N THR A 125 -3.86 -7.15 -1.61
CA THR A 125 -3.53 -8.40 -2.30
C THR A 125 -4.35 -8.50 -3.59
N LEU A 126 -5.67 -8.26 -3.54
CA LEU A 126 -6.51 -8.28 -4.73
C LEU A 126 -6.05 -7.26 -5.79
N PHE A 127 -5.71 -6.05 -5.36
CA PHE A 127 -5.12 -5.05 -6.25
C PHE A 127 -3.82 -5.56 -6.89
N GLY A 128 -2.95 -6.21 -6.10
CA GLY A 128 -1.71 -6.81 -6.58
C GLY A 128 -1.95 -7.90 -7.61
N VAL A 129 -2.93 -8.78 -7.39
CA VAL A 129 -3.32 -9.82 -8.36
C VAL A 129 -3.78 -9.19 -9.68
N VAL A 130 -4.60 -8.14 -9.63
CA VAL A 130 -5.02 -7.41 -10.84
C VAL A 130 -3.82 -6.77 -11.55
N ALA A 131 -2.94 -6.11 -10.80
CA ALA A 131 -1.72 -5.51 -11.34
C ALA A 131 -0.79 -6.57 -11.98
N TYR A 132 -0.66 -7.74 -11.35
CA TYR A 132 0.08 -8.88 -11.88
C TYR A 132 -0.49 -9.36 -13.20
N SER A 133 -1.80 -9.62 -13.25
CA SER A 133 -2.47 -10.10 -14.46
C SER A 133 -2.28 -9.13 -15.63
N ILE A 134 -2.45 -7.83 -15.38
CA ILE A 134 -2.22 -6.79 -16.40
C ILE A 134 -0.75 -6.78 -16.85
N GLY A 135 0.18 -6.78 -15.89
CA GLY A 135 1.60 -6.72 -16.20
C GLY A 135 2.09 -7.94 -16.97
N VAL A 136 1.63 -9.16 -16.64
CA VAL A 136 1.96 -10.39 -17.39
C VAL A 136 1.44 -10.34 -18.82
N VAL A 137 0.22 -9.84 -19.05
CA VAL A 137 -0.30 -9.68 -20.42
C VAL A 137 0.56 -8.71 -21.21
N ILE A 138 0.92 -7.57 -20.60
CA ILE A 138 1.78 -6.56 -21.22
C ILE A 138 3.16 -7.13 -21.53
N THR A 139 3.83 -7.77 -20.57
CA THR A 139 5.20 -8.26 -20.76
C THR A 139 5.27 -9.44 -21.71
N ARG A 140 4.28 -10.34 -21.70
CA ARG A 140 4.17 -11.41 -22.72
C ARG A 140 4.01 -10.83 -24.12
N GLY A 141 3.12 -9.85 -24.29
CA GLY A 141 2.96 -9.15 -25.57
C GLY A 141 4.26 -8.50 -26.04
N ALA A 142 4.98 -7.85 -25.11
CA ALA A 142 6.25 -7.19 -25.40
C ALA A 142 7.36 -8.16 -25.83
N MET A 143 7.37 -9.37 -25.26
CA MET A 143 8.33 -10.41 -25.64
C MET A 143 7.98 -11.08 -26.98
N HIS A 144 6.70 -11.10 -27.37
CA HIS A 144 6.30 -11.73 -28.63
C HIS A 144 6.45 -10.77 -29.81
N TRP A 145 6.10 -9.49 -29.65
CA TRP A 145 6.04 -8.53 -30.76
C TRP A 145 6.88 -7.27 -30.48
N ASP A 146 7.96 -7.10 -31.25
CA ASP A 146 8.85 -5.93 -31.15
C ASP A 146 8.13 -4.60 -31.35
N SER A 147 7.15 -4.55 -32.26
CA SER A 147 6.33 -3.37 -32.52
C SER A 147 5.52 -2.96 -31.29
N PHE A 148 4.96 -3.94 -30.58
CA PHE A 148 4.24 -3.69 -29.32
C PHE A 148 5.19 -3.19 -28.23
N SER A 149 6.37 -3.81 -28.11
CA SER A 149 7.40 -3.41 -27.14
C SER A 149 7.84 -1.94 -27.31
N ARG A 150 8.00 -1.47 -28.56
CA ARG A 150 8.36 -0.08 -28.87
C ARG A 150 7.29 0.95 -28.47
N VAL A 151 6.03 0.53 -28.34
CA VAL A 151 4.91 1.40 -27.94
C VAL A 151 4.74 1.48 -26.42
N LEU A 152 5.34 0.56 -25.65
CA LEU A 152 5.19 0.55 -24.19
C LEU A 152 5.70 1.80 -23.47
N PRO A 153 6.82 2.43 -23.88
CA PRO A 153 7.23 3.73 -23.32
C PRO A 153 6.16 4.81 -23.48
N LEU A 154 5.48 4.85 -24.63
CA LEU A 154 4.36 5.76 -24.88
C LEU A 154 3.21 5.48 -23.90
N ALA A 155 2.84 4.21 -23.74
CA ALA A 155 1.79 3.79 -22.80
C ALA A 155 2.14 4.14 -21.35
N GLY A 156 3.41 3.99 -20.95
CA GLY A 156 3.92 4.43 -19.65
C GLY A 156 3.78 5.93 -19.43
N GLY A 157 4.15 6.75 -20.42
CA GLY A 157 3.94 8.21 -20.36
C GLY A 157 2.47 8.60 -20.23
N LEU A 158 1.57 7.95 -20.99
CA LEU A 158 0.13 8.15 -20.88
C LEU A 158 -0.44 7.70 -19.53
N ALA A 159 0.08 6.61 -18.96
CA ALA A 159 -0.29 6.13 -17.63
C ALA A 159 0.14 7.13 -16.54
N LEU A 160 1.31 7.76 -16.65
CA LEU A 160 1.75 8.82 -15.74
C LEU A 160 0.87 10.07 -15.84
N CYS A 161 0.50 10.48 -17.06
CA CYS A 161 -0.46 11.56 -17.27
C CYS A 161 -1.80 11.23 -16.61
N THR A 162 -2.30 10.01 -16.79
CA THR A 162 -3.57 9.55 -16.19
C THR A 162 -3.51 9.56 -14.67
N ALA A 163 -2.42 9.04 -14.08
CA ALA A 163 -2.18 9.08 -12.64
C ALA A 163 -2.13 10.51 -12.10
N GLY A 164 -1.44 11.41 -12.80
CA GLY A 164 -1.32 12.80 -12.39
C GLY A 164 -2.63 13.57 -12.53
N ILE A 165 -3.43 13.32 -13.58
CA ILE A 165 -4.79 13.85 -13.71
C ILE A 165 -5.65 13.35 -12.55
N TYR A 166 -5.62 12.05 -12.26
CA TYR A 166 -6.34 11.46 -11.13
C TYR A 166 -6.00 12.16 -9.81
N GLN A 167 -4.71 12.45 -9.60
CA GLN A 167 -4.20 13.15 -8.44
C GLN A 167 -4.81 14.54 -8.22
N LEU A 168 -5.23 15.20 -9.30
CA LEU A 168 -5.85 16.53 -9.31
C LEU A 168 -7.38 16.48 -9.26
N THR A 169 -7.99 15.30 -9.34
CA THR A 169 -9.45 15.19 -9.38
C THR A 169 -10.10 15.49 -8.02
N PRO A 170 -11.30 16.11 -8.01
CA PRO A 170 -12.08 16.25 -6.79
C PRO A 170 -12.52 14.90 -6.23
N TRP A 171 -12.60 13.87 -7.08
CA TRP A 171 -12.93 12.49 -6.69
C TRP A 171 -11.87 11.92 -5.75
N LYS A 172 -10.58 12.09 -6.08
CA LYS A 172 -9.51 11.71 -5.18
C LYS A 172 -9.60 12.46 -3.85
N SER A 173 -9.79 13.78 -3.87
CA SER A 173 -9.90 14.59 -2.64
C SER A 173 -11.07 14.12 -1.75
N ALA A 174 -12.22 13.82 -2.34
CA ALA A 174 -13.37 13.27 -1.62
C ALA A 174 -13.10 11.88 -1.05
N CYS A 175 -12.45 11.00 -1.81
CA CYS A 175 -12.06 9.67 -1.37
C CYS A 175 -11.05 9.74 -0.21
N LEU A 176 -10.06 10.63 -0.30
CA LEU A 176 -9.04 10.84 0.73
C LEU A 176 -9.64 11.35 2.03
N LYS A 177 -10.64 12.25 1.98
CA LYS A 177 -11.38 12.69 3.18
C LYS A 177 -12.02 11.51 3.91
N HIS A 178 -12.65 10.58 3.19
CA HIS A 178 -13.21 9.36 3.79
C HIS A 178 -12.11 8.42 4.30
N CYS A 179 -10.99 8.29 3.57
CA CYS A 179 -9.86 7.48 4.02
C CYS A 179 -9.22 8.02 5.32
N ARG A 180 -9.29 9.34 5.55
CA ARG A 180 -8.77 10.03 6.74
C ARG A 180 -9.76 10.15 7.89
N ASP A 181 -11.03 9.79 7.69
CA ASP A 181 -12.06 9.92 8.71
C ASP A 181 -12.38 8.54 9.33
N PRO A 182 -11.58 8.11 10.33
CA PRO A 182 -11.79 6.82 10.96
C PRO A 182 -13.03 6.81 11.86
N LEU A 183 -13.50 7.98 12.32
CA LEU A 183 -14.62 8.07 13.26
C LEU A 183 -15.94 7.73 12.57
N THR A 184 -16.25 8.33 11.42
CA THR A 184 -17.47 7.99 10.66
C THR A 184 -17.46 6.54 10.19
N LEU A 185 -16.29 6.02 9.82
CA LEU A 185 -16.12 4.63 9.41
C LEU A 185 -16.42 3.66 10.57
N ILE A 186 -15.97 3.97 11.77
CA ILE A 186 -16.19 3.16 12.97
C ILE A 186 -17.64 3.33 13.48
N THR A 187 -18.15 4.55 13.65
CA THR A 187 -19.51 4.76 14.21
C THR A 187 -20.61 4.17 13.31
N GLY A 188 -20.45 4.21 11.99
CA GLY A 188 -21.39 3.62 11.04
C GLY A 188 -21.29 2.09 10.88
N HIS A 189 -20.14 1.48 11.24
CA HIS A 189 -19.85 0.09 10.87
C HIS A 189 -19.27 -0.79 11.97
N LEU A 190 -19.18 -0.28 13.19
CA LEU A 190 -18.93 -1.09 14.37
C LEU A 190 -20.18 -1.94 14.63
N HIS A 191 -20.33 -3.03 13.88
CA HIS A 191 -21.33 -4.06 14.15
C HIS A 191 -20.69 -5.08 15.08
N SER A 192 -21.43 -5.53 16.09
CA SER A 192 -21.03 -6.63 16.96
C SER A 192 -20.87 -7.92 16.13
N GLY A 193 -19.88 -8.73 16.48
CA GLY A 193 -19.65 -10.05 15.90
C GLY A 193 -18.32 -10.20 15.15
N ARG A 194 -17.91 -11.47 15.00
CA ARG A 194 -16.62 -11.88 14.42
C ARG A 194 -16.31 -11.17 13.09
N PHE A 195 -17.27 -11.02 12.19
CA PHE A 195 -17.01 -10.45 10.86
C PHE A 195 -17.04 -8.92 10.77
N GLY A 196 -17.43 -8.21 11.83
CA GLY A 196 -17.54 -6.74 11.83
C GLY A 196 -16.18 -6.07 11.59
N ALA A 197 -15.15 -6.54 12.29
CA ALA A 197 -13.77 -6.08 12.14
C ALA A 197 -13.24 -6.25 10.72
N LEU A 198 -13.43 -7.45 10.14
CA LEU A 198 -12.97 -7.79 8.80
C LEU A 198 -13.63 -6.90 7.74
N ARG A 199 -14.96 -6.73 7.81
CA ARG A 199 -15.71 -5.88 6.88
C ARG A 199 -15.26 -4.42 6.98
N LEU A 200 -14.99 -3.92 8.19
CA LEU A 200 -14.44 -2.59 8.39
C LEU A 200 -13.08 -2.45 7.71
N GLY A 201 -12.19 -3.43 7.91
CA GLY A 201 -10.91 -3.53 7.24
C GLY A 201 -11.01 -3.49 5.72
N ILE A 202 -11.88 -4.30 5.12
CA ILE A 202 -12.13 -4.34 3.68
C ILE A 202 -12.61 -2.98 3.16
N ARG A 203 -13.54 -2.33 3.85
CA ARG A 203 -14.05 -1.00 3.44
C ARG A 203 -12.96 0.05 3.50
N HIS A 204 -12.18 0.09 4.58
CA HIS A 204 -11.06 1.00 4.69
C HIS A 204 -9.97 0.71 3.64
N GLY A 205 -9.69 -0.57 3.37
CA GLY A 205 -8.79 -1.00 2.30
C GLY A 205 -9.26 -0.54 0.93
N ALA A 206 -10.55 -0.66 0.62
CA ALA A 206 -11.13 -0.22 -0.65
C ALA A 206 -11.01 1.30 -0.85
N PHE A 207 -11.35 2.11 0.15
CA PHE A 207 -11.13 3.56 0.09
C PHE A 207 -9.65 3.91 -0.06
N CYS A 208 -8.79 3.20 0.66
CA CYS A 208 -7.36 3.42 0.57
C CYS A 208 -6.80 3.09 -0.83
N ALA A 209 -7.16 1.94 -1.39
CA ALA A 209 -6.76 1.55 -2.73
C ALA A 209 -7.31 2.56 -3.76
N ALA A 210 -8.57 2.97 -3.62
CA ALA A 210 -9.18 3.97 -4.48
C ALA A 210 -8.51 5.34 -4.36
N CYS A 211 -8.07 5.81 -3.19
CA CYS A 211 -7.39 7.11 -3.12
C CYS A 211 -5.91 7.03 -3.58
N CYS A 212 -5.29 5.86 -3.51
CA CYS A 212 -3.85 5.68 -3.78
C CYS A 212 -3.52 5.03 -5.14
N TRP A 213 -4.49 4.53 -5.92
CA TRP A 213 -4.19 3.77 -7.14
C TRP A 213 -3.36 4.57 -8.16
N GLY A 214 -3.57 5.89 -8.26
CA GLY A 214 -2.75 6.74 -9.13
C GLY A 214 -1.27 6.76 -8.71
N LEU A 215 -0.99 6.83 -7.40
CA LEU A 215 0.37 6.73 -6.87
C LEU A 215 0.98 5.34 -7.08
N MET A 216 0.15 4.29 -6.98
CA MET A 216 0.57 2.92 -7.30
C MET A 216 0.88 2.75 -8.78
N LEU A 217 0.11 3.41 -9.66
CA LEU A 217 0.37 3.42 -11.09
C LEU A 217 1.70 4.13 -11.40
N ILE A 218 1.99 5.26 -10.74
CA ILE A 218 3.29 5.94 -10.86
C ILE A 218 4.43 4.99 -10.45
N GLN A 219 4.31 4.29 -9.32
CA GLN A 219 5.31 3.33 -8.87
C GLN A 219 5.49 2.18 -9.88
N LEU A 220 4.40 1.65 -10.43
CA LEU A 220 4.46 0.58 -11.44
C LEU A 220 5.18 1.03 -12.72
N VAL A 221 4.91 2.25 -13.19
CA VAL A 221 5.53 2.79 -14.42
C VAL A 221 7.00 3.15 -14.21
N LEU A 222 7.33 3.82 -13.11
CA LEU A 222 8.71 4.24 -12.84
C LEU A 222 9.61 3.10 -12.33
N GLY A 223 9.01 1.98 -11.92
CA GLY A 223 9.71 0.78 -11.50
C GLY A 223 9.26 0.33 -10.12
N VAL A 224 8.56 -0.81 -10.08
CA VAL A 224 8.08 -1.42 -8.82
C VAL A 224 9.22 -1.85 -7.90
N MET A 225 10.38 -2.18 -8.47
CA MET A 225 11.62 -2.55 -7.76
C MET A 225 12.64 -1.40 -7.74
N ASN A 226 12.16 -0.16 -7.79
CA ASN A 226 13.02 0.99 -7.55
C ASN A 226 12.76 1.45 -6.11
N LEU A 227 13.66 1.08 -5.20
CA LEU A 227 13.56 1.42 -3.78
C LEU A 227 13.36 2.92 -3.54
N THR A 228 14.00 3.78 -4.34
CA THR A 228 13.85 5.24 -4.23
C THR A 228 12.43 5.67 -4.57
N VAL A 229 11.86 5.17 -5.67
CA VAL A 229 10.47 5.45 -6.06
C VAL A 229 9.51 4.91 -5.01
N MET A 230 9.73 3.69 -4.53
CA MET A 230 8.91 3.06 -3.51
C MET A 230 8.89 3.88 -2.21
N VAL A 231 10.05 4.29 -1.69
CA VAL A 231 10.13 5.12 -0.49
C VAL A 231 9.48 6.48 -0.72
N ALA A 232 9.72 7.11 -1.87
CA ALA A 232 9.11 8.40 -2.21
C ALA A 232 7.58 8.30 -2.25
N VAL A 233 7.02 7.29 -2.92
CA VAL A 233 5.58 7.05 -2.99
C VAL A 233 5.00 6.73 -1.62
N ALA A 234 5.67 5.92 -0.80
CA ALA A 234 5.24 5.60 0.56
C ALA A 234 5.15 6.87 1.43
N VAL A 235 6.17 7.73 1.35
CA VAL A 235 6.21 9.02 2.06
C VAL A 235 5.09 9.95 1.57
N VAL A 236 4.88 10.05 0.26
CA VAL A 236 3.78 10.84 -0.30
C VAL A 236 2.43 10.33 0.22
N ILE A 237 2.19 9.02 0.19
CA ILE A 237 0.94 8.42 0.70
C ILE A 237 0.78 8.69 2.20
N ALA A 238 1.85 8.55 2.99
CA ALA A 238 1.82 8.82 4.42
C ALA A 238 1.50 10.29 4.70
N ILE A 239 2.14 11.24 4.01
CA ILE A 239 1.86 12.67 4.17
C ILE A 239 0.42 12.98 3.73
N GLU A 240 -0.01 12.42 2.60
CA GLU A 240 -1.38 12.57 2.11
C GLU A 240 -2.41 11.96 3.04
N LYS A 241 -2.10 11.00 3.90
CA LYS A 241 -3.10 10.44 4.84
C LYS A 241 -3.03 11.05 6.22
N LEU A 242 -1.84 11.49 6.65
CA LEU A 242 -1.61 11.90 8.03
C LEU A 242 -1.63 13.42 8.22
N PHE A 243 -1.37 14.21 7.17
CA PHE A 243 -1.25 15.67 7.29
C PHE A 243 -2.48 16.42 6.74
N PRO A 244 -2.94 17.48 7.43
CA PRO A 244 -4.12 18.26 7.03
C PRO A 244 -3.97 18.93 5.66
N ARG A 245 -2.73 19.29 5.27
CA ARG A 245 -2.41 19.95 3.99
C ARG A 245 -1.99 19.01 2.85
N GLY A 246 -2.31 17.71 2.95
CA GLY A 246 -1.93 16.73 1.91
C GLY A 246 -2.48 17.02 0.51
N GLU A 247 -3.53 17.85 0.37
CA GLU A 247 -4.06 18.23 -0.96
C GLU A 247 -3.06 19.05 -1.80
N TRP A 248 -2.22 19.88 -1.16
CA TRP A 248 -1.20 20.63 -1.90
C TRP A 248 -0.10 19.70 -2.42
N LEU A 249 0.31 18.72 -1.61
CA LEU A 249 1.26 17.69 -2.04
C LEU A 249 0.67 16.84 -3.17
N ALA A 250 -0.60 16.45 -3.06
CA ALA A 250 -1.29 15.76 -4.14
C ALA A 250 -1.22 16.56 -5.45
N ARG A 251 -1.46 17.88 -5.40
CA ARG A 251 -1.34 18.73 -6.59
C ARG A 251 0.08 18.79 -7.15
N ALA A 252 1.07 18.96 -6.29
CA ALA A 252 2.47 18.98 -6.70
C ALA A 252 2.89 17.67 -7.37
N VAL A 253 2.55 16.52 -6.77
CA VAL A 253 2.82 15.18 -7.32
C VAL A 253 2.03 14.93 -8.60
N GLY A 254 0.80 15.43 -8.69
CA GLY A 254 -0.02 15.31 -9.89
C GLY A 254 0.57 16.07 -11.07
N LEU A 255 0.97 17.32 -10.85
CA LEU A 255 1.60 18.16 -11.87
C LEU A 255 2.96 17.60 -12.30
N SER A 256 3.77 17.11 -11.36
CA SER A 256 5.06 16.49 -11.71
C SER A 256 4.88 15.20 -12.49
N ALA A 257 3.90 14.36 -12.14
CA ALA A 257 3.58 13.14 -12.89
C ALA A 257 3.09 13.45 -14.31
N ILE A 258 2.24 14.48 -14.50
CA ILE A 258 1.81 14.94 -15.83
C ILE A 258 3.01 15.44 -16.64
N ALA A 259 3.85 16.29 -16.05
CA ALA A 259 5.02 16.83 -16.75
C ALA A 259 5.98 15.71 -17.19
N ALA A 260 6.28 14.76 -16.30
CA ALA A 260 7.10 13.59 -16.62
C ALA A 260 6.45 12.72 -17.71
N GLY A 261 5.13 12.47 -17.60
CA GLY A 261 4.37 11.72 -18.59
C GLY A 261 4.41 12.36 -19.98
N VAL A 262 4.19 13.67 -20.08
CA VAL A 262 4.26 14.43 -21.34
C VAL A 262 5.65 14.35 -21.95
N VAL A 263 6.71 14.50 -21.15
CA VAL A 263 8.10 14.37 -21.63
C VAL A 263 8.36 12.96 -22.17
N ILE A 264 7.99 11.92 -21.42
CA ILE A 264 8.16 10.52 -21.85
C ILE A 264 7.36 10.25 -23.13
N THR A 265 6.10 10.68 -23.21
CA THR A 265 5.26 10.51 -24.40
C THR A 265 5.88 11.23 -25.60
N ALA A 266 6.35 12.48 -25.45
CA ALA A 266 6.96 13.24 -26.53
C ALA A 266 8.27 12.62 -27.03
N LEU A 267 9.12 12.13 -26.12
CA LEU A 267 10.34 11.40 -26.48
C LEU A 267 10.03 10.08 -27.19
N SER A 268 8.98 9.37 -26.75
CA SER A 268 8.56 8.11 -27.35
C SER A 268 8.05 8.30 -28.78
N VAL A 269 7.24 9.34 -29.03
CA VAL A 269 6.74 9.67 -30.38
C VAL A 269 7.88 10.04 -31.34
N ARG A 270 8.93 10.70 -30.84
CA ARG A 270 10.11 11.03 -31.66
C ARG A 270 10.97 9.82 -32.03
N ALA A 271 10.83 8.72 -31.28
CA ALA A 271 11.63 7.50 -31.45
C ALA A 271 10.93 6.38 -32.23
N LEU A 272 9.63 6.55 -32.53
CA LEU A 272 8.82 5.69 -33.39
C LEU A 272 8.99 6.09 -34.87
#